data_AF-A0AA47GAS4-F1
#
_entry.id   AF-A0AA47GAS4-F1
#
_cell.length_a   1.000
_cell.length_b   1.000
_cell.length_c   1.000
_cell.angle_alpha   90.00
_cell.angle_beta   90.00
_cell.angle_gamma   90.00
#
_symmetry.space_group_name_H-M   'P 1'
#
loop_
_entity.id
_entity.type
_entity.pdbx_description
1 polymer ?
#
loop_
_entity_poly.entity_id
_entity_poly.type
_entity_poly.pdbx_seq_one_letter_code
_entity_poly.pdbx_strand_id
1 'polypeptide(L)'
;MTTGGFLGTLIFDERILTFIAGLVSAISLGLNLYFKDFKLAEEAKQHQITSDKLWLIREKYITLLTDLETLSLDEISLERNQLRDETHVIYMESPKTDSNSYSEAQNALKNEEEQFFEEEELDKMLPKHLRKSNK
;
A
#
# COMPACT_ATOMS: atom_id res chain seq x y z
N MET A 1 27.14 -12.20 62.76
CA MET A 1 26.13 -12.30 61.69
C MET A 1 26.53 -11.35 60.59
N THR A 2 27.32 -11.73 59.57
CA THR A 2 27.58 -10.71 58.52
C THR A 2 28.04 -11.18 57.13
N THR A 3 28.65 -12.35 56.94
CA THR A 3 29.13 -12.71 55.59
C THR A 3 28.10 -13.46 54.74
N GLY A 4 27.31 -14.35 55.34
CA GLY A 4 26.28 -15.13 54.61
C GLY A 4 25.08 -14.30 54.14
N GLY A 5 24.71 -13.24 54.87
CA GLY A 5 23.62 -12.35 54.48
C GLY A 5 23.95 -11.47 53.27
N PHE A 6 25.20 -11.00 53.17
CA PHE A 6 25.68 -10.16 52.06
C PHE A 6 25.78 -10.94 50.73
N LEU A 7 26.24 -12.20 50.79
CA LEU A 7 26.24 -13.09 49.63
C LEU A 7 24.80 -13.45 49.19
N GLY A 8 23.90 -13.64 50.16
CA GLY A 8 22.49 -13.88 49.90
C GLY A 8 21.81 -12.73 49.16
N THR A 9 22.06 -11.48 49.57
CA THR A 9 21.50 -10.28 48.91
C THR A 9 22.07 -10.07 47.51
N LEU A 10 23.38 -10.29 47.30
CA LEU A 10 24.00 -10.18 45.98
C LEU A 10 23.43 -11.19 44.98
N ILE A 11 23.29 -12.46 45.38
CA ILE A 11 22.77 -13.53 44.51
C ILE A 11 21.26 -13.34 44.23
N PHE A 12 20.51 -12.72 45.15
CA PHE A 12 19.09 -12.43 44.92
C PHE A 12 18.90 -11.27 43.94
N ASP A 13 19.71 -10.22 44.07
CA ASP A 13 19.71 -9.06 43.18
C ASP A 13 20.16 -9.45 41.76
N GLU A 14 21.23 -10.25 41.65
CA GLU A 14 21.71 -10.78 40.37
C GLU A 14 20.66 -11.67 39.67
N ARG A 15 19.88 -12.45 40.43
CA ARG A 15 18.80 -13.27 39.86
C ARG A 15 17.64 -12.43 39.34
N ILE A 16 17.24 -11.37 40.05
CA ILE A 16 16.19 -10.46 39.59
C ILE A 16 16.66 -9.71 38.34
N LEU A 17 17.89 -9.19 38.35
CA LEU A 17 18.50 -8.54 37.19
C LEU A 17 18.60 -9.48 35.99
N THR A 18 18.99 -10.74 36.20
CA THR A 18 19.06 -11.76 35.14
C THR A 18 17.68 -12.08 34.58
N PHE A 19 16.65 -12.16 35.42
CA PHE A 19 15.28 -12.38 34.96
C PHE A 19 14.75 -11.20 34.13
N ILE A 20 14.98 -9.97 34.58
CA ILE A 20 14.62 -8.75 33.84
C ILE A 20 15.39 -8.70 32.51
N ALA A 21 16.70 -8.95 32.53
CA ALA A 21 17.53 -8.99 31.33
C ALA A 21 17.06 -10.09 30.35
N GLY A 22 16.66 -11.25 30.87
CA GLY A 22 16.06 -12.34 30.09
C GLY A 22 14.74 -11.94 29.45
N LEU A 23 13.85 -11.27 30.19
CA LEU A 23 12.58 -10.76 29.67
C LEU A 23 12.79 -9.71 28.59
N VAL A 24 13.64 -8.72 28.85
CA VAL A 24 13.99 -7.67 27.87
C VAL A 24 14.63 -8.29 26.64
N SER A 25 15.52 -9.28 26.81
CA SER A 25 16.12 -10.00 25.68
C SER A 25 15.09 -10.81 24.89
N ALA A 26 14.13 -11.46 25.55
CA ALA A 26 13.06 -12.19 24.90
C ALA A 26 12.12 -11.26 24.10
N ILE A 27 11.74 -10.11 24.67
CA ILE A 27 10.96 -9.07 23.97
C ILE A 27 11.75 -8.53 22.78
N SER A 28 13.03 -8.21 22.98
CA SER A 28 13.90 -7.68 21.92
C SER A 28 14.13 -8.71 20.81
N LEU A 29 14.24 -9.99 21.15
CA LEU A 29 14.29 -11.08 20.19
C LEU A 29 12.97 -11.23 19.42
N GLY A 30 11.83 -11.16 20.13
CA GLY A 30 10.50 -11.20 19.52
C GLY A 30 10.28 -10.06 18.54
N LEU A 31 10.65 -8.83 18.91
CA LEU A 31 10.61 -7.67 18.03
C LEU A 31 11.56 -7.83 16.84
N ASN A 32 12.80 -8.30 17.07
CA ASN A 32 13.74 -8.55 15.98
C ASN A 32 13.24 -9.62 15.01
N LEU A 33 12.58 -10.68 15.49
CA LEU A 33 11.97 -11.70 14.62
C LEU A 33 10.79 -11.13 13.84
N TYR A 34 9.93 -10.35 14.49
CA TYR A 34 8.82 -9.65 13.83
C TYR A 34 9.29 -8.67 12.76
N PHE A 35 10.34 -7.88 13.01
CA PHE A 35 10.93 -7.01 12.00
C PHE A 35 11.73 -7.76 10.94
N LYS A 36 12.31 -8.91 11.29
CA LYS A 36 12.99 -9.81 10.34
C LYS A 36 11.99 -10.48 9.38
N ASP A 37 10.70 -10.54 9.73
CA ASP A 37 9.60 -10.75 8.79
C ASP A 37 9.37 -9.50 7.91
N PHE A 38 10.43 -9.11 7.18
CA PHE A 38 10.47 -8.09 6.12
C PHE A 38 9.39 -8.22 5.04
N LYS A 39 8.56 -9.27 5.09
CA LYS A 39 7.44 -9.50 4.18
C LYS A 39 6.44 -8.35 4.18
N LEU A 40 6.11 -7.78 5.35
CA LEU A 40 5.13 -6.68 5.40
C LEU A 40 5.65 -5.38 4.77
N ALA A 41 6.91 -5.01 5.07
CA ALA A 41 7.53 -3.83 4.48
C ALA A 41 7.75 -3.99 2.98
N GLU A 42 8.14 -5.20 2.54
CA GLU A 42 8.31 -5.53 1.13
C GLU A 42 6.97 -5.57 0.38
N GLU A 43 5.92 -6.14 0.97
CA GLU A 43 4.56 -6.18 0.40
C GLU A 43 3.99 -4.77 0.26
N ALA A 44 4.11 -3.93 1.30
CA ALA A 44 3.72 -2.52 1.24
C ALA A 44 4.47 -1.77 0.13
N LYS A 45 5.78 -2.01 -0.01
CA LYS A 45 6.59 -1.44 -1.09
C LYS A 45 6.14 -1.94 -2.46
N GLN A 46 5.76 -3.21 -2.60
CA GLN A 46 5.23 -3.75 -3.85
C GLN A 46 3.89 -3.09 -4.23
N HIS A 47 2.99 -2.89 -3.27
CA HIS A 47 1.76 -2.14 -3.49
C HIS A 47 2.04 -0.68 -3.90
N GLN A 48 3.02 -0.02 -3.27
CA GLN A 48 3.44 1.33 -3.65
C GLN A 48 3.96 1.38 -5.09
N ILE A 49 4.84 0.45 -5.48
CA ILE A 49 5.37 0.35 -6.84
C ILE A 49 4.23 0.13 -7.85
N THR A 50 3.27 -0.73 -7.55
CA THR A 50 2.09 -0.94 -8.41
C THR A 50 1.27 0.35 -8.54
N SER A 51 1.04 1.06 -7.44
CA SER A 51 0.33 2.34 -7.45
C SER A 51 1.03 3.38 -8.32
N ASP A 52 2.35 3.51 -8.21
CA ASP A 52 3.14 4.44 -9.03
C ASP A 52 3.06 4.09 -10.53
N LYS A 53 3.11 2.79 -10.87
CA LYS A 53 2.93 2.31 -12.25
C LYS A 53 1.52 2.65 -12.77
N LEU A 54 0.47 2.40 -11.98
CA LEU A 54 -0.91 2.72 -12.36
C LEU A 54 -1.15 4.23 -12.47
N TRP A 55 -0.51 5.03 -11.64
CA TRP A 55 -0.55 6.49 -11.74
C TRP A 55 -0.05 6.98 -13.10
N LEU A 56 1.08 6.43 -13.57
CA LEU A 56 1.60 6.77 -14.90
C LEU A 56 0.60 6.42 -16.01
N ILE A 57 -0.05 5.25 -15.94
CA ILE A 57 -1.10 4.88 -16.90
C ILE A 57 -2.24 5.90 -16.89
N ARG A 58 -2.69 6.33 -15.71
CA ARG A 58 -3.74 7.35 -15.57
C ARG A 58 -3.33 8.66 -16.25
N GLU A 59 -2.11 9.13 -16.02
CA GLU A 59 -1.60 10.36 -16.65
C GLU A 59 -1.49 10.23 -18.18
N LYS A 60 -1.10 9.05 -18.69
CA LYS A 60 -1.11 8.79 -20.14
C LYS A 60 -2.52 8.85 -20.72
N TYR A 61 -3.52 8.29 -20.04
CA TYR A 61 -4.92 8.42 -20.47
C TYR A 61 -5.39 9.87 -20.48
N ILE A 62 -5.04 10.67 -19.47
CA ILE A 62 -5.40 12.10 -19.43
C ILE A 62 -4.75 12.86 -20.60
N THR A 63 -3.50 12.54 -20.91
CA THR A 63 -2.80 13.10 -22.08
C THR A 63 -3.52 12.72 -23.37
N LEU A 64 -3.83 11.43 -23.56
CA LEU A 64 -4.59 10.95 -24.72
C LEU A 64 -5.95 11.64 -24.86
N LEU A 65 -6.67 11.86 -23.74
CA LEU A 65 -7.94 12.59 -23.72
C LEU A 65 -7.79 14.06 -24.17
N THR A 66 -6.66 14.68 -23.86
CA THR A 66 -6.35 16.06 -24.25
C THR A 66 -6.02 16.15 -25.75
N ASP A 67 -5.34 15.14 -26.29
CA ASP A 67 -4.85 15.13 -27.67
C ASP A 67 -5.87 14.56 -28.68
N LEU A 68 -7.07 14.17 -28.23
CA LEU A 68 -8.12 13.55 -29.07
C LEU A 68 -8.46 14.36 -30.32
N GLU A 69 -8.46 15.69 -30.26
CA GLU A 69 -8.79 16.56 -31.41
C GLU A 69 -7.67 16.62 -32.45
N THR A 70 -6.45 16.24 -32.07
CA THR A 70 -5.25 16.27 -32.93
C THR A 70 -4.93 14.94 -33.58
N LEU A 71 -5.43 13.84 -33.00
CA LEU A 71 -5.16 12.48 -33.43
C LEU A 71 -6.28 11.92 -34.32
N SER A 72 -5.93 11.01 -35.22
CA SER A 72 -6.92 10.24 -35.98
C SER A 72 -7.56 9.13 -35.12
N LEU A 73 -8.74 8.66 -35.53
CA LEU A 73 -9.45 7.56 -34.84
C LEU A 73 -8.61 6.28 -34.74
N ASP A 74 -7.77 6.00 -35.74
CA ASP A 74 -6.90 4.83 -35.76
C ASP A 74 -5.76 4.98 -34.75
N GLU A 75 -5.14 6.16 -34.65
CA GLU A 75 -4.11 6.48 -33.65
C GLU A 75 -4.67 6.41 -32.24
N ILE A 76 -5.84 7.02 -31.99
CA ILE A 76 -6.52 6.96 -30.68
C ILE A 76 -6.81 5.51 -30.29
N SER A 77 -7.30 4.70 -31.22
CA SER A 77 -7.61 3.29 -30.96
C SER A 77 -6.35 2.48 -30.67
N LEU A 78 -5.25 2.77 -31.37
CA LEU A 78 -3.95 2.12 -31.15
C LEU A 78 -3.40 2.45 -29.77
N GLU A 79 -3.30 3.73 -29.42
CA GLU A 79 -2.76 4.16 -28.12
C GLU A 79 -3.62 3.64 -26.97
N ARG A 80 -4.95 3.73 -27.06
CA ARG A 80 -5.86 3.16 -26.06
C ARG A 80 -5.62 1.67 -25.86
N ASN A 81 -5.47 0.90 -26.95
CA ASN A 81 -5.23 -0.53 -26.85
C ASN A 81 -3.88 -0.83 -26.19
N GLN A 82 -2.83 -0.07 -26.52
CA GLN A 82 -1.53 -0.18 -25.87
C GLN A 82 -1.63 0.11 -24.37
N LEU A 83 -2.29 1.21 -23.98
CA LEU A 83 -2.50 1.55 -22.57
C LEU A 83 -3.26 0.47 -21.82
N ARG A 84 -4.29 -0.12 -22.43
CA ARG A 84 -5.04 -1.24 -21.85
C ARG A 84 -4.13 -2.46 -21.62
N ASP A 85 -3.31 -2.80 -22.61
CA ASP A 85 -2.43 -3.96 -22.53
C ASP A 85 -1.31 -3.73 -21.49
N GLU A 86 -0.73 -2.53 -21.42
CA GLU A 86 0.20 -2.12 -20.34
C GLU A 86 -0.46 -2.22 -18.95
N THR A 87 -1.70 -1.74 -18.83
CA THR A 87 -2.47 -1.80 -17.58
C THR A 87 -2.68 -3.26 -17.14
N HIS A 88 -2.99 -4.14 -18.08
CA HIS A 88 -3.18 -5.57 -17.79
C HIS A 88 -1.90 -6.21 -17.24
N VAL A 89 -0.74 -5.90 -17.83
CA VAL A 89 0.56 -6.39 -17.34
C VAL A 89 0.81 -5.93 -15.90
N ILE A 90 0.53 -4.68 -15.57
CA ILE A 90 0.71 -4.15 -14.20
C ILE A 90 -0.17 -4.91 -13.20
N TYR A 91 -1.45 -5.15 -13.53
CA TYR A 91 -2.34 -5.91 -12.65
C TYR A 91 -1.93 -7.38 -12.49
N MET A 92 -1.38 -8.00 -13.54
CA MET A 92 -0.86 -9.37 -13.45
C MET A 92 0.35 -9.49 -12.52
N GLU A 93 1.18 -8.44 -12.44
CA GLU A 93 2.35 -8.37 -11.55
C GLU A 93 2.02 -7.89 -10.14
N SER A 94 0.82 -7.36 -9.91
CA SER A 94 0.45 -6.78 -8.62
C SER A 94 0.39 -7.85 -7.52
N PRO A 95 0.87 -7.55 -6.29
CA PRO A 95 0.57 -8.38 -5.13
C PRO A 95 -0.94 -8.53 -4.96
N LYS A 96 -1.36 -9.74 -4.55
CA LYS A 96 -2.77 -10.05 -4.30
C LYS A 96 -3.17 -9.50 -2.95
N THR A 97 -4.30 -8.82 -2.90
CA THR A 97 -4.94 -8.42 -1.63
C THR A 97 -5.35 -9.64 -0.83
N ASP A 98 -5.24 -9.55 0.49
CA ASP A 98 -5.74 -10.57 1.40
C ASP A 98 -7.28 -10.64 1.36
N SER A 99 -7.84 -11.75 1.86
CA SER A 99 -9.28 -12.00 1.79
C SER A 99 -10.10 -11.01 2.62
N ASN A 100 -9.52 -10.46 3.70
CA ASN A 100 -10.23 -9.51 4.56
C ASN A 100 -10.32 -8.16 3.86
N SER A 101 -9.20 -7.64 3.35
CA SER A 101 -9.16 -6.43 2.51
C SER A 101 -10.05 -6.54 1.27
N TYR A 102 -10.10 -7.72 0.62
CA TYR A 102 -11.01 -7.96 -0.50
C TYR A 102 -12.48 -7.89 -0.07
N SER A 103 -12.84 -8.41 1.10
CA SER A 103 -14.21 -8.36 1.62
C SER A 103 -14.63 -6.93 1.96
N GLU A 104 -13.74 -6.14 2.55
CA GLU A 104 -13.97 -4.72 2.84
C GLU A 104 -14.18 -3.92 1.54
N ALA A 105 -13.27 -4.08 0.57
CA ALA A 105 -13.41 -3.45 -0.74
C ALA A 105 -14.70 -3.89 -1.45
N GLN A 106 -15.06 -5.18 -1.36
CA GLN A 106 -16.31 -5.68 -1.94
C GLN A 106 -17.54 -5.06 -1.28
N ASN A 107 -17.53 -4.83 0.03
CA ASN A 107 -18.62 -4.15 0.73
C ASN A 107 -18.75 -2.70 0.27
N ALA A 108 -17.63 -1.97 0.23
CA ALA A 108 -17.59 -0.59 -0.19
C ALA A 108 -18.13 -0.41 -1.62
N LEU A 109 -17.67 -1.25 -2.55
CA LEU A 109 -18.14 -1.26 -3.93
C LEU A 109 -19.66 -1.55 -4.06
N LYS A 110 -20.20 -2.49 -3.28
CA LYS A 110 -21.60 -2.93 -3.43
C LYS A 110 -22.60 -2.10 -2.65
N ASN A 111 -22.21 -1.58 -1.49
CA ASN A 111 -23.13 -1.03 -0.49
C ASN A 111 -22.82 0.43 -0.16
N GLU A 112 -21.65 0.95 -0.53
CA GLU A 112 -21.19 2.32 -0.19
C GLU A 112 -20.97 3.17 -1.46
N GLU A 113 -21.53 2.74 -2.59
CA GLU A 113 -21.53 3.46 -3.88
C GLU A 113 -20.13 3.69 -4.50
N GLU A 114 -19.05 3.18 -3.91
CA GLU A 114 -17.68 3.31 -4.44
C GLU A 114 -17.44 2.65 -5.81
N GLN A 115 -18.40 1.85 -6.31
CA GLN A 115 -18.33 1.31 -7.66
C GLN A 115 -18.50 2.40 -8.74
N PHE A 116 -19.15 3.51 -8.39
CA PHE A 116 -19.42 4.61 -9.30
C PHE A 116 -18.74 5.88 -8.81
N PHE A 117 -18.49 6.80 -9.74
CA PHE A 117 -18.03 8.14 -9.43
C PHE A 117 -19.17 9.12 -9.67
N GLU A 118 -19.35 10.07 -8.75
CA GLU A 118 -20.28 11.17 -8.96
C GLU A 118 -19.82 12.07 -10.11
N GLU A 119 -20.74 12.81 -10.74
CA GLU A 119 -20.39 13.69 -11.85
C GLU A 119 -19.34 14.73 -11.45
N GLU A 120 -19.43 15.28 -10.24
CA GLU A 120 -18.44 16.23 -9.70
C GLU A 120 -17.06 15.61 -9.50
N GLU A 121 -16.99 14.33 -9.16
CA GLU A 121 -15.72 13.61 -8.98
C GLU A 121 -15.04 13.36 -10.32
N LEU A 122 -15.80 12.88 -11.31
CA LEU A 122 -15.33 12.72 -12.69
C LEU A 122 -14.80 14.04 -13.24
N ASP A 123 -15.51 15.14 -13.01
CA ASP A 123 -15.08 16.47 -13.45
C ASP A 123 -13.75 16.89 -12.78
N LYS A 124 -13.59 16.61 -11.47
CA LYS A 124 -12.34 16.90 -10.75
C LYS A 124 -11.16 16.06 -11.25
N MET A 125 -11.40 14.86 -11.77
CA MET A 125 -10.34 14.01 -12.33
C MET A 125 -9.72 14.58 -13.61
N LEU A 126 -10.46 15.40 -14.35
CA LEU A 126 -10.02 16.02 -15.59
C LEU A 126 -9.20 17.31 -15.35
N PRO A 127 -8.27 17.65 -16.27
CA PRO A 127 -7.64 18.97 -16.33
C PRO A 127 -8.67 20.09 -16.40
N LYS A 128 -8.38 21.25 -15.79
CA LYS A 128 -9.34 22.37 -15.65
C LYS A 128 -10.04 22.75 -16.95
N HIS A 129 -9.37 22.72 -18.09
CA HIS A 129 -9.93 23.13 -19.38
C HIS A 129 -10.89 22.10 -20.01
N LEU A 130 -10.89 20.86 -19.53
CA LEU A 130 -11.82 19.80 -19.95
C LEU A 130 -13.04 19.65 -19.03
N ARG A 131 -13.09 20.44 -17.95
CA ARG A 131 -14.16 20.38 -16.96
C ARG A 131 -15.46 21.00 -17.46
N LYS A 132 -16.59 20.31 -17.27
CA LYS A 132 -17.94 20.82 -17.56
C LYS A 132 -18.26 22.07 -16.75
N SER A 133 -17.75 22.17 -15.52
CA SER A 133 -17.93 23.32 -14.62
C SER A 133 -17.38 24.65 -15.16
N ASN A 134 -16.51 24.61 -16.16
CA ASN A 134 -15.91 25.81 -16.79
C ASN A 134 -16.65 26.29 -18.04
N LYS A 135 -17.83 25.73 -18.34
CA LYS A 135 -18.72 26.12 -19.44
C LYS A 135 -19.97 26.79 -18.90
#